data_AF-A0A1Y2I819-F1
#
_entry.id   AF-A0A1Y2I819-F1
#
_cell.length_a   1.000
_cell.length_b   1.000
_cell.length_c   1.000
_cell.angle_alpha   90.00
_cell.angle_beta   90.00
_cell.angle_gamma   90.00
#
_symmetry.space_group_name_H-M   'P 1'
#
loop_
_entity.id
_entity.type
_entity.pdbx_description
1 polymer ?
#
loop_
_entity_poly.entity_id
_entity_poly.type
_entity_poly.pdbx_seq_one_letter_code
_entity_poly.pdbx_strand_id
1 'polypeptide(L)'
;MFSFGLSGETVLWAPIIRAAGRHLQSVSVSMVDRASRQSYSFSLPSESFAEADEYENDHAYILDNMANCSSLKSVSLKYLPHLLGNYDSPPSDGFVRALRDVLEREQVTWPALQRLHLQLPDREGQEPFVTAELGNDLARALLNRKRYPHFKRLIVRIVHESWHEDSPRWLPTASVKITPWDRAVIVRRWKTALSAFEGIAGITLDVDLWWAQRRS
;
A
#
# COMPACT_ATOMS: atom_id res chain seq x y z
N MET A 1 3.29 -7.67 16.05
CA MET A 1 3.15 -7.12 14.68
C MET A 1 3.86 -8.08 13.77
N PHE A 2 3.16 -8.73 12.84
CA PHE A 2 3.82 -9.55 11.82
C PHE A 2 4.15 -8.65 10.61
N SER A 3 5.39 -8.73 10.13
CA SER A 3 5.87 -7.99 8.98
C SER A 3 6.26 -8.98 7.89
N PHE A 4 5.68 -8.82 6.71
CA PHE A 4 5.85 -9.69 5.57
C PHE A 4 6.28 -8.88 4.35
N GLY A 5 7.14 -9.45 3.51
CA GLY A 5 7.61 -8.83 2.28
C GLY A 5 8.71 -7.78 2.50
N LEU A 6 9.93 -8.10 2.08
CA LEU A 6 10.97 -7.15 1.66
C LEU A 6 11.35 -7.40 0.18
N SER A 7 10.68 -8.37 -0.46
CA SER A 7 10.92 -8.94 -1.78
C SER A 7 9.57 -9.08 -2.50
N GLY A 8 9.57 -9.32 -3.83
CA GLY A 8 8.37 -9.60 -4.62
C GLY A 8 7.63 -10.91 -4.27
N GLU A 9 7.98 -11.54 -3.15
CA GLU A 9 7.49 -12.84 -2.68
C GLU A 9 6.27 -12.71 -1.76
N THR A 10 5.62 -11.55 -1.72
CA THR A 10 4.53 -11.26 -0.79
C THR A 10 3.37 -12.25 -0.90
N VAL A 11 3.12 -12.77 -2.11
CA VAL A 11 2.14 -13.82 -2.39
C VAL A 11 2.36 -15.05 -1.50
N LEU A 12 3.61 -15.42 -1.19
CA LEU A 12 3.93 -16.58 -0.36
C LEU A 12 3.49 -16.43 1.10
N TRP A 13 3.26 -15.19 1.57
CA TRP A 13 2.81 -14.93 2.94
C TRP A 13 1.28 -14.97 3.07
N ALA A 14 0.54 -14.97 1.96
CA ALA A 14 -0.92 -14.97 1.97
C ALA A 14 -1.52 -16.16 2.73
N PRO A 15 -1.04 -17.42 2.58
CA PRO A 15 -1.54 -18.55 3.37
C PRO A 15 -1.27 -18.41 4.88
N ILE A 16 -0.13 -17.83 5.26
CA ILE A 16 0.23 -17.60 6.67
C ILE A 16 -0.70 -16.55 7.29
N ILE A 17 -0.96 -15.47 6.55
CA ILE A 17 -1.91 -14.43 6.96
C ILE A 17 -3.33 -15.02 7.11
N ARG A 18 -3.76 -15.84 6.15
CA ARG A 18 -5.03 -16.57 6.16
C ARG A 18 -5.14 -17.48 7.41
N ALA A 19 -4.08 -18.24 7.71
CA ALA A 19 -4.03 -19.13 8.86
C ALA A 19 -4.07 -18.39 10.21
N ALA A 20 -3.45 -17.21 10.30
CA ALA A 20 -3.53 -16.38 11.50
C ALA A 20 -4.97 -15.89 11.77
N GLY A 21 -5.74 -15.65 10.71
CA GLY A 21 -7.19 -15.45 10.74
C GLY A 21 -7.64 -14.46 11.82
N ARG A 22 -8.55 -14.89 12.69
CA ARG A 22 -9.14 -14.08 13.79
C ARG A 22 -8.15 -13.67 14.87
N HIS A 23 -6.95 -14.23 14.92
CA HIS A 23 -5.93 -13.90 15.93
C HIS A 23 -5.01 -12.75 15.47
N LEU A 24 -5.03 -12.42 14.18
CA LEU A 24 -4.20 -11.38 13.61
C LEU A 24 -4.78 -9.99 13.94
N GLN A 25 -4.12 -9.27 14.84
CA GLN A 25 -4.53 -7.91 15.24
C GLN A 25 -3.79 -6.80 14.48
N SER A 26 -2.59 -7.11 13.97
CA SER A 26 -1.77 -6.15 13.26
C SER A 26 -0.92 -6.84 12.21
N VAL A 27 -0.94 -6.30 10.99
CA VAL A 27 -0.19 -6.84 9.86
C VAL A 27 0.50 -5.71 9.10
N SER A 28 1.72 -5.98 8.67
CA SER A 28 2.45 -5.15 7.71
C SER A 28 2.85 -6.00 6.51
N VAL A 29 2.47 -5.55 5.33
CA VAL A 29 2.66 -6.28 4.09
C VAL A 29 3.25 -5.32 3.06
N SER A 30 4.42 -5.66 2.52
CA SER A 30 4.96 -4.96 1.35
C SER A 30 4.43 -5.61 0.09
N MET A 31 4.04 -4.87 -0.92
CA MET A 31 3.47 -5.35 -2.17
C MET A 31 4.16 -4.68 -3.35
N VAL A 32 4.24 -5.41 -4.45
CA VAL A 32 4.81 -4.98 -5.71
C VAL A 32 3.83 -5.37 -6.81
N ASP A 33 3.91 -4.73 -7.97
CA ASP A 33 3.14 -5.18 -9.13
C ASP A 33 3.55 -6.59 -9.57
N ARG A 34 2.68 -7.25 -10.33
CA ARG A 34 3.01 -8.55 -10.91
C ARG A 34 4.09 -8.34 -11.97
N ALA A 35 5.31 -8.83 -11.74
CA ALA A 35 6.31 -8.88 -12.80
C ALA A 35 5.88 -9.87 -13.89
N SER A 36 6.34 -9.67 -15.13
CA SER A 36 6.31 -10.76 -16.10
C SER A 36 7.05 -11.96 -15.49
N ARG A 37 6.39 -13.11 -15.41
CA ARG A 37 6.89 -14.33 -14.74
C ARG A 37 8.23 -14.84 -15.27
N GLN A 38 8.68 -14.32 -16.42
CA GLN A 38 9.98 -14.62 -17.01
C GLN A 38 11.16 -14.08 -16.19
N SER A 39 10.93 -13.12 -15.29
CA SER A 39 12.00 -12.44 -14.54
C SER A 39 12.36 -13.10 -13.20
N TYR A 40 11.60 -14.11 -12.75
CA TYR A 40 11.86 -14.82 -11.49
C TYR A 40 12.26 -16.28 -11.75
N SER A 41 13.57 -16.55 -11.75
CA SER A 41 14.11 -17.92 -11.78
C SER A 41 14.13 -18.56 -10.39
N PHE A 42 13.03 -18.45 -9.63
CA PHE A 42 12.93 -19.11 -8.33
C PHE A 42 12.06 -20.35 -8.47
N SER A 43 12.68 -21.50 -8.22
CA SER A 43 12.04 -22.81 -8.06
C SER A 43 11.18 -22.81 -6.80
N LEU A 44 10.04 -22.13 -6.86
CA LEU A 44 9.00 -22.12 -5.83
C LEU A 44 7.85 -23.06 -6.25
N PRO A 45 7.09 -23.61 -5.28
CA PRO A 45 6.00 -24.53 -5.58
C PRO A 45 4.94 -23.82 -6.44
N SER A 46 4.59 -24.41 -7.59
CA SER A 46 3.67 -23.84 -8.58
C SER A 46 2.25 -23.56 -8.04
N GLU A 47 1.85 -24.27 -6.98
CA GLU A 47 0.48 -24.23 -6.45
C GLU A 47 0.12 -22.89 -5.79
N SER A 48 1.02 -22.25 -5.04
CA SER A 48 0.75 -20.94 -4.42
C SER A 48 0.63 -19.80 -5.44
N PHE A 49 1.18 -19.98 -6.63
CA PHE A 49 1.07 -19.03 -7.73
C PHE A 49 -0.16 -19.28 -8.62
N ALA A 50 -0.72 -20.49 -8.61
CA ALA A 50 -1.92 -20.83 -9.37
C ALA A 50 -3.14 -20.08 -8.83
N GLU A 51 -3.34 -20.02 -7.51
CA GLU A 51 -4.44 -19.25 -6.91
C GLU A 51 -4.29 -17.73 -7.20
N ALA A 52 -3.06 -17.21 -7.17
CA ALA A 52 -2.82 -15.79 -7.43
C ALA A 52 -3.11 -15.39 -8.88
N ASP A 53 -2.95 -16.30 -9.85
CA ASP A 53 -3.24 -16.02 -11.27
C ASP A 53 -4.70 -15.81 -11.59
N GLU A 54 -5.59 -16.36 -10.77
CA GLU A 54 -7.03 -16.14 -10.92
C GLU A 54 -7.42 -14.68 -10.64
N TYR A 55 -6.52 -13.92 -10.01
CA TYR A 55 -6.71 -12.51 -9.70
C TYR A 55 -6.11 -11.59 -10.78
N GLU A 56 -6.80 -10.47 -10.99
CA GLU A 56 -6.38 -9.40 -11.91
C GLU A 56 -4.98 -8.85 -11.56
N ASN A 57 -4.66 -8.76 -10.26
CA ASN A 57 -3.35 -8.37 -9.77
C ASN A 57 -3.03 -9.00 -8.40
N ASP A 58 -1.76 -9.06 -8.04
CA ASP A 58 -1.30 -9.67 -6.79
C ASP A 58 -1.78 -8.90 -5.54
N HIS A 59 -2.06 -7.59 -5.68
CA HIS A 59 -2.60 -6.77 -4.59
C HIS A 59 -3.98 -7.29 -4.16
N ALA A 60 -4.86 -7.58 -5.11
CA ALA A 60 -6.19 -8.14 -4.87
C ALA A 60 -6.10 -9.51 -4.17
N TYR A 61 -5.24 -10.41 -4.65
CA TYR A 61 -5.03 -11.71 -4.00
C TYR A 61 -4.64 -11.58 -2.53
N ILE A 62 -3.66 -10.72 -2.23
CA ILE A 62 -3.15 -10.54 -0.87
C ILE A 62 -4.22 -9.93 0.04
N LEU A 63 -4.93 -8.89 -0.44
CA LEU A 63 -5.97 -8.21 0.34
C LEU A 63 -7.17 -9.13 0.61
N ASP A 64 -7.49 -10.03 -0.33
CA ASP A 64 -8.52 -11.06 -0.16
C ASP A 64 -8.18 -12.06 0.94
N ASN A 65 -6.95 -12.53 0.94
CA ASN A 65 -6.45 -13.43 1.97
C ASN A 65 -6.45 -12.77 3.37
N MET A 66 -6.36 -11.44 3.41
CA MET A 66 -6.50 -10.65 4.63
C MET A 66 -7.94 -10.39 5.03
N ALA A 67 -8.91 -10.43 4.12
CA ALA A 67 -10.25 -9.90 4.32
C ALA A 67 -10.99 -10.55 5.52
N ASN A 68 -10.73 -11.83 5.75
CA ASN A 68 -11.34 -12.63 6.82
C ASN A 68 -10.72 -12.42 8.21
N CYS A 69 -9.64 -11.64 8.33
CA CYS A 69 -9.00 -11.35 9.61
C CYS A 69 -9.80 -10.30 10.39
N SER A 70 -10.94 -10.70 10.97
CA SER A 70 -11.91 -9.79 11.60
C SER A 70 -11.38 -8.99 12.79
N SER A 71 -10.34 -9.48 13.45
CA SER A 71 -9.67 -8.82 14.58
C SER A 71 -8.60 -7.81 14.18
N LEU A 72 -8.36 -7.59 12.88
CA LEU A 72 -7.34 -6.64 12.42
C LEU A 72 -7.68 -5.21 12.85
N LYS A 73 -6.84 -4.66 13.73
CA LYS A 73 -6.94 -3.28 14.23
C LYS A 73 -6.00 -2.34 13.47
N SER A 74 -4.87 -2.85 12.99
CA SER A 74 -3.85 -2.05 12.31
C SER A 74 -3.34 -2.76 11.07
N VAL A 75 -3.57 -2.16 9.91
CA VAL A 75 -3.12 -2.65 8.62
C VAL A 75 -2.07 -1.69 8.06
N SER A 76 -0.90 -2.21 7.70
CA SER A 76 0.16 -1.44 7.05
C SER A 76 0.49 -2.06 5.69
N LEU A 77 0.21 -1.34 4.62
CA LEU A 77 0.43 -1.77 3.25
C LEU A 77 1.52 -0.89 2.64
N LYS A 78 2.59 -1.50 2.14
CA LYS A 78 3.73 -0.78 1.53
C LYS A 78 3.80 -1.13 0.06
N TYR A 79 3.45 -0.19 -0.81
CA TYR A 79 3.58 -0.38 -2.24
C TYR A 79 4.98 0.04 -2.69
N LEU A 80 5.77 -0.91 -3.20
CA LEU A 80 7.20 -0.76 -3.50
C LEU A 80 7.51 -1.14 -4.96
N PRO A 81 6.95 -0.44 -5.97
CA PRO A 81 7.09 -0.84 -7.36
C PRO A 81 8.55 -0.84 -7.86
N HIS A 82 9.44 -0.06 -7.24
CA HIS A 82 10.88 -0.04 -7.55
C HIS A 82 11.62 -1.36 -7.27
N LEU A 83 11.01 -2.30 -6.53
CA LEU A 83 11.59 -3.64 -6.31
C LEU A 83 11.45 -4.56 -7.53
N LEU A 84 10.68 -4.16 -8.55
CA LEU A 84 10.55 -4.89 -9.80
C LEU A 84 11.49 -4.35 -10.87
N GLY A 85 11.92 -5.24 -11.76
CA GLY A 85 12.75 -4.92 -12.91
C GLY A 85 12.02 -4.22 -14.08
N ASN A 86 10.74 -3.85 -13.93
CA ASN A 86 10.01 -3.13 -14.97
C ASN A 86 10.20 -1.62 -14.77
N TYR A 87 11.29 -1.13 -15.33
CA TYR A 87 11.89 0.11 -14.90
C TYR A 87 11.14 1.39 -15.30
N ASP A 88 10.37 1.37 -16.38
CA ASP A 88 9.71 2.57 -16.94
C ASP A 88 8.22 2.69 -16.61
N SER A 89 7.58 1.65 -16.10
CA SER A 89 6.12 1.66 -15.90
C SER A 89 5.73 2.55 -14.72
N PRO A 90 4.78 3.50 -14.87
CA PRO A 90 4.28 4.30 -13.76
C PRO A 90 3.65 3.39 -12.69
N PRO A 91 3.63 3.79 -11.41
CA PRO A 91 2.94 3.04 -10.37
C PRO A 91 1.46 2.87 -10.75
N SER A 92 0.95 1.64 -10.65
CA SER A 92 -0.43 1.30 -10.99
C SER A 92 -1.39 1.76 -9.91
N ASP A 93 -2.56 2.27 -10.31
CA ASP A 93 -3.67 2.52 -9.39
C ASP A 93 -4.35 1.23 -8.89
N GLY A 94 -4.02 0.08 -9.48
CA GLY A 94 -4.55 -1.24 -9.13
C GLY A 94 -4.37 -1.58 -7.64
N PHE A 95 -3.30 -1.11 -7.02
CA PHE A 95 -3.09 -1.25 -5.57
C PHE A 95 -4.20 -0.57 -4.74
N VAL A 96 -4.53 0.68 -5.07
CA VAL A 96 -5.56 1.45 -4.33
C VAL A 96 -6.96 0.98 -4.70
N ARG A 97 -7.20 0.61 -5.97
CA ARG A 97 -8.47 0.02 -6.41
C ARG A 97 -8.76 -1.30 -5.69
N ALA A 98 -7.79 -2.20 -5.62
CA ALA A 98 -7.93 -3.46 -4.90
C ALA A 98 -8.24 -3.24 -3.41
N LEU A 99 -7.59 -2.25 -2.78
CA LEU A 99 -7.88 -1.88 -1.40
C LEU A 99 -9.30 -1.35 -1.23
N ARG A 100 -9.75 -0.44 -2.09
CA ARG A 100 -11.13 0.06 -2.10
C ARG A 100 -12.11 -1.10 -2.25
N ASP A 101 -11.90 -1.98 -3.22
CA ASP A 101 -12.82 -3.08 -3.54
C ASP A 101 -13.00 -4.01 -2.35
N VAL A 102 -11.91 -4.37 -1.68
CA VAL A 102 -11.95 -5.18 -0.45
C VAL A 102 -12.68 -4.47 0.68
N LEU A 103 -12.56 -3.14 0.79
CA LEU A 103 -13.25 -2.35 1.79
C LEU A 103 -14.76 -2.18 1.50
N GLU A 104 -15.19 -2.29 0.24
CA GLU A 104 -16.57 -2.07 -0.22
C GLU A 104 -17.42 -3.35 -0.34
N ARG A 105 -16.82 -4.54 -0.22
CA ARG A 105 -17.51 -5.85 -0.26
C ARG A 105 -18.80 -5.93 0.55
N GLU A 106 -19.74 -6.78 0.16
CA GLU A 106 -20.98 -6.94 0.93
C GLU A 106 -20.71 -7.36 2.39
N GLN A 107 -19.81 -8.33 2.58
CA GLN A 107 -19.29 -8.68 3.91
C GLN A 107 -18.29 -7.63 4.38
N VAL A 108 -18.46 -7.15 5.61
CA VAL A 108 -17.56 -6.16 6.22
C VAL A 108 -16.19 -6.79 6.48
N THR A 109 -15.22 -6.40 5.67
CA THR A 109 -13.79 -6.68 5.89
C THR A 109 -13.27 -5.89 7.11
N TRP A 110 -12.38 -6.48 7.92
CA TRP A 110 -11.70 -5.82 9.06
C TRP A 110 -12.57 -4.89 9.94
N PRO A 111 -13.69 -5.37 10.52
CA PRO A 111 -14.59 -4.54 11.34
C PRO A 111 -13.90 -3.89 12.55
N ALA A 112 -12.80 -4.47 13.04
CA ALA A 112 -12.01 -3.92 14.15
C ALA A 112 -10.99 -2.85 13.73
N LEU A 113 -10.92 -2.46 12.45
CA LEU A 113 -9.89 -1.59 11.91
C LEU A 113 -9.91 -0.21 12.60
N GLN A 114 -8.76 0.18 13.15
CA GLN A 114 -8.53 1.48 13.79
C GLN A 114 -7.55 2.34 12.99
N ARG A 115 -6.57 1.69 12.37
CA ARG A 115 -5.45 2.35 11.69
C ARG A 115 -5.16 1.67 10.37
N LEU A 116 -5.13 2.48 9.31
CA LEU A 116 -4.59 2.11 8.01
C LEU A 116 -3.33 2.92 7.77
N HIS A 117 -2.23 2.25 7.43
CA HIS A 117 -0.97 2.86 7.09
C HIS A 117 -0.57 2.47 5.67
N LEU A 118 -0.52 3.44 4.78
CA LEU A 118 -0.10 3.28 3.40
C LEU A 118 1.31 3.85 3.26
N GLN A 119 2.24 3.05 2.72
CA GLN A 119 3.51 3.55 2.24
C GLN A 119 3.46 3.53 0.71
N LEU A 120 3.55 4.69 0.07
CA LEU A 120 3.26 4.88 -1.36
C LEU A 120 4.41 5.61 -2.06
N PRO A 121 4.73 5.27 -3.32
CA PRO A 121 5.76 5.96 -4.08
C PRO A 121 5.29 7.33 -4.60
N ASP A 122 6.21 8.30 -4.67
CA ASP A 122 6.05 9.58 -5.35
C ASP A 122 7.24 9.78 -6.28
N ARG A 123 7.00 9.72 -7.60
CA ARG A 123 8.07 9.84 -8.59
C ARG A 123 8.33 11.30 -8.92
N GLU A 124 9.60 11.67 -8.93
CA GLU A 124 10.05 13.01 -9.30
C GLU A 124 9.51 13.41 -10.68
N GLY A 125 8.97 14.64 -10.76
CA GLY A 125 8.37 15.15 -11.98
C GLY A 125 7.00 14.56 -12.35
N GLN A 126 6.44 13.64 -11.54
CA GLN A 126 5.12 13.05 -11.77
C GLN A 126 4.10 13.53 -10.72
N GLU A 127 2.83 13.51 -11.12
CA GLU A 127 1.70 13.67 -10.19
C GLU A 127 1.52 12.39 -9.35
N PRO A 128 0.94 12.48 -8.14
CA PRO A 128 0.57 11.31 -7.36
C PRO A 128 -0.31 10.37 -8.20
N PHE A 129 0.04 9.09 -8.25
CA PHE A 129 -0.78 8.08 -8.94
C PHE A 129 -2.15 7.87 -8.24
N VAL A 130 -2.26 8.28 -6.97
CA VAL A 130 -3.55 8.39 -6.28
C VAL A 130 -4.19 9.72 -6.68
N THR A 131 -5.12 9.66 -7.63
CA THR A 131 -5.91 10.82 -8.04
C THR A 131 -6.88 11.24 -6.93
N ALA A 132 -7.38 12.48 -6.99
CA ALA A 132 -8.40 12.96 -6.05
C ALA A 132 -9.68 12.11 -6.09
N GLU A 133 -10.04 11.57 -7.25
CA GLU A 133 -11.18 10.65 -7.42
C GLU A 133 -10.95 9.35 -6.63
N LEU A 134 -9.78 8.73 -6.78
CA LEU A 134 -9.42 7.52 -6.04
C LEU A 134 -9.33 7.79 -4.52
N GLY A 135 -8.83 8.97 -4.14
CA GLY A 135 -8.82 9.41 -2.74
C GLY A 135 -10.23 9.54 -2.16
N ASN A 136 -11.17 10.10 -2.93
CA ASN A 136 -12.58 10.24 -2.55
C ASN A 136 -13.26 8.87 -2.43
N ASP A 137 -13.01 7.97 -3.37
CA ASP A 137 -13.57 6.62 -3.33
C ASP A 137 -13.05 5.84 -2.12
N LEU A 138 -11.75 5.90 -1.84
CA LEU A 138 -11.17 5.29 -0.65
C LEU A 138 -11.76 5.87 0.64
N ALA A 139 -11.97 7.20 0.68
CA ALA A 139 -12.62 7.86 1.80
C ALA A 139 -14.07 7.39 1.98
N ARG A 140 -14.85 7.27 0.89
CA ARG A 140 -16.24 6.78 0.93
C ARG A 140 -16.31 5.38 1.53
N ALA A 141 -15.40 4.49 1.11
CA ALA A 141 -15.33 3.13 1.62
C ALA A 141 -14.96 3.10 3.12
N LEU A 142 -13.88 3.78 3.49
CA LEU A 142 -13.24 3.64 4.81
C LEU A 142 -13.93 4.46 5.91
N LEU A 143 -14.54 5.60 5.55
CA LEU A 143 -15.25 6.49 6.49
C LEU A 143 -16.69 6.06 6.75
N ASN A 144 -17.16 4.97 6.15
CA ASN A 144 -18.46 4.41 6.44
C ASN A 144 -18.51 3.86 7.88
N ARG A 145 -18.97 4.67 8.83
CA ARG A 145 -19.04 4.33 10.26
C ARG A 145 -19.92 3.11 10.59
N LYS A 146 -20.86 2.72 9.72
CA LYS A 146 -21.62 1.48 9.91
C LYS A 146 -20.74 0.25 9.70
N ARG A 147 -19.77 0.35 8.79
CA ARG A 147 -18.83 -0.73 8.43
C ARG A 147 -17.56 -0.67 9.29
N TYR A 148 -17.01 0.52 9.48
CA TYR A 148 -15.74 0.77 10.17
C TYR A 148 -15.92 1.71 11.38
N PRO A 149 -16.66 1.29 12.42
CA PRO A 149 -16.98 2.16 13.56
C PRO A 149 -15.76 2.56 14.41
N HIS A 150 -14.66 1.82 14.29
CA HIS A 150 -13.45 2.02 15.08
C HIS A 150 -12.34 2.76 14.33
N PHE A 151 -12.53 3.05 13.04
CA PHE A 151 -11.51 3.70 12.23
C PHE A 151 -11.23 5.10 12.75
N LYS A 152 -9.95 5.43 12.93
CA LYS A 152 -9.50 6.70 13.54
C LYS A 152 -8.36 7.36 12.79
N ARG A 153 -7.58 6.60 12.01
CA ARG A 153 -6.30 7.10 11.52
C ARG A 153 -5.91 6.51 10.17
N LEU A 154 -5.71 7.39 9.20
CA LEU A 154 -5.03 7.12 7.95
C LEU A 154 -3.63 7.73 8.02
N ILE A 155 -2.60 6.89 7.92
CA ILE A 155 -1.20 7.33 7.82
C ILE A 155 -0.76 7.07 6.39
N VAL A 156 -0.19 8.07 5.73
CA VAL A 156 0.40 7.96 4.40
C VAL A 156 1.85 8.39 4.45
N ARG A 157 2.74 7.44 4.19
CA ARG A 157 4.19 7.63 4.15
C ARG A 157 4.67 7.58 2.71
N ILE A 158 5.11 8.71 2.22
CA ILE A 158 5.47 8.89 0.82
C ILE A 158 6.95 8.54 0.64
N VAL A 159 7.25 7.55 -0.19
CA VAL A 159 8.61 7.22 -0.61
C VAL A 159 8.88 8.02 -1.88
N HIS A 160 9.64 9.11 -1.77
CA HIS A 160 10.02 9.87 -2.95
C HIS A 160 11.07 9.09 -3.76
N GLU A 161 10.87 8.99 -5.06
CA GLU A 161 11.71 8.23 -5.99
C GLU A 161 12.22 9.15 -7.10
N SER A 162 13.51 9.08 -7.39
CA SER A 162 14.15 9.78 -8.51
C SER A 162 14.56 8.78 -9.59
N TRP A 163 14.62 9.24 -10.84
CA TRP A 163 15.14 8.45 -11.94
C TRP A 163 16.67 8.39 -11.87
N HIS A 164 17.24 7.20 -12.03
CA HIS A 164 18.69 7.00 -12.08
C HIS A 164 19.11 6.60 -13.50
N GLU A 165 19.82 7.46 -14.22
CA GLU A 165 20.25 7.17 -15.60
C GLU A 165 21.28 6.04 -15.68
N ASP A 166 22.22 5.96 -14.73
CA ASP A 166 23.28 4.94 -14.68
C ASP A 166 22.74 3.51 -14.45
N SER A 167 21.51 3.41 -13.96
CA SER A 167 20.79 2.17 -13.72
C SER A 167 19.34 2.50 -13.97
N PRO A 168 18.86 2.45 -15.23
CA PRO A 168 17.62 3.07 -15.68
C PRO A 168 16.47 2.49 -14.88
N ARG A 169 16.14 3.12 -13.76
CA ARG A 169 15.11 2.72 -12.80
C ARG A 169 14.82 3.84 -11.82
N TRP A 170 13.59 3.83 -11.30
CA TRP A 170 13.20 4.64 -10.16
C TRP A 170 13.77 4.06 -8.88
N LEU A 171 14.44 4.86 -8.07
CA LEU A 171 14.94 4.44 -6.76
C LEU A 171 14.52 5.41 -5.66
N PRO A 172 14.29 4.92 -4.43
CA PRO A 172 14.05 5.78 -3.28
C PRO A 172 15.17 6.81 -3.10
N THR A 173 14.79 8.08 -3.10
CA THR A 173 15.71 9.19 -2.91
C THR A 173 16.08 9.31 -1.44
N ALA A 174 17.38 9.32 -1.16
CA ALA A 174 17.88 9.52 0.20
C ALA A 174 17.41 10.87 0.75
N SER A 175 16.96 10.90 2.01
CA SER A 175 16.36 12.08 2.65
C SER A 175 17.23 13.34 2.61
N VAL A 176 18.56 13.19 2.61
CA VAL A 176 19.53 14.29 2.50
C VAL A 176 19.50 15.03 1.16
N LYS A 177 18.90 14.45 0.12
CA LYS A 177 18.76 15.08 -1.21
C LYS A 177 17.45 15.84 -1.39
N ILE A 178 16.49 15.70 -0.47
CA ILE A 178 15.17 16.36 -0.57
C ILE A 178 15.21 17.65 0.25
N THR A 179 15.03 18.79 -0.41
CA THR A 179 15.01 20.07 0.31
C THR A 179 13.73 20.21 1.16
N PRO A 180 13.74 21.05 2.22
CA PRO A 180 12.52 21.33 2.98
C PRO A 180 11.36 21.86 2.12
N TRP A 181 11.69 22.59 1.05
CA TRP A 181 10.70 23.11 0.10
C TRP A 181 10.06 21.98 -0.71
N ASP A 182 10.87 21.10 -1.31
CA ASP A 182 10.38 19.97 -2.09
C ASP A 182 9.50 19.06 -1.23
N ARG A 183 9.92 18.81 0.02
CA ARG A 183 9.11 18.08 1.00
C ARG A 183 7.73 18.72 1.19
N ALA A 184 7.67 20.03 1.40
CA ALA A 184 6.41 20.72 1.59
C ALA A 184 5.50 20.63 0.36
N VAL A 185 6.08 20.74 -0.84
CA VAL A 185 5.36 20.59 -2.12
C VAL A 185 4.80 19.18 -2.27
N ILE A 186 5.62 18.14 -2.10
CA ILE A 186 5.20 16.74 -2.21
C ILE A 186 4.07 16.43 -1.22
N VAL A 187 4.26 16.76 0.06
CA VAL A 187 3.26 16.51 1.10
C VAL A 187 1.96 17.25 0.82
N ARG A 188 2.02 18.50 0.32
CA ARG A 188 0.83 19.28 -0.04
C ARG A 188 0.05 18.61 -1.16
N ARG A 189 0.69 18.16 -2.24
CA ARG A 189 0.01 17.47 -3.35
C ARG A 189 -0.72 16.21 -2.88
N TRP A 190 -0.06 15.40 -2.05
CA TRP A 190 -0.67 14.19 -1.50
C TRP A 190 -1.82 14.48 -0.54
N LYS A 191 -1.73 15.53 0.27
CA LYS A 191 -2.87 15.99 1.08
C LYS A 191 -4.03 16.45 0.21
N THR A 192 -3.78 17.15 -0.89
CA THR A 192 -4.83 17.52 -1.85
C THR A 192 -5.51 16.29 -2.43
N ALA A 193 -4.76 15.28 -2.86
CA ALA A 193 -5.29 14.02 -3.37
C ALA A 193 -6.14 13.25 -2.33
N LEU A 194 -5.84 13.41 -1.04
CA LEU A 194 -6.50 12.73 0.07
C LEU A 194 -7.41 13.65 0.90
N SER A 195 -7.79 14.81 0.35
CA SER A 195 -8.50 15.87 1.07
C SER A 195 -9.85 15.44 1.64
N ALA A 196 -10.48 14.39 1.08
CA ALA A 196 -11.72 13.81 1.63
C ALA A 196 -11.58 13.22 3.05
N PHE A 197 -10.36 12.96 3.53
CA PHE A 197 -10.13 12.56 4.92
C PHE A 197 -9.94 13.75 5.87
N GLU A 198 -9.75 14.97 5.36
CA GLU A 198 -9.53 16.16 6.18
C GLU A 198 -10.84 16.68 6.79
N GLY A 199 -10.77 17.22 8.01
CA GLY A 199 -11.91 17.82 8.70
C GLY A 199 -12.96 16.83 9.23
N ILE A 200 -12.78 15.51 9.04
CA ILE A 200 -13.72 14.49 9.51
C ILE A 200 -13.54 14.25 11.01
N ALA A 201 -14.60 14.50 11.79
CA ALA A 201 -14.57 14.37 13.24
C ALA A 201 -14.13 12.97 13.71
N GLY A 202 -13.09 12.92 14.55
CA GLY A 202 -12.53 11.69 15.12
C GLY A 202 -11.59 10.91 14.19
N ILE A 203 -11.31 11.42 12.98
CA ILE A 203 -10.37 10.85 12.02
C ILE A 203 -9.15 11.75 11.89
N THR A 204 -7.97 11.16 11.82
CA THR A 204 -6.71 11.86 11.55
C THR A 204 -6.11 11.37 10.24
N LEU A 205 -5.72 12.31 9.38
CA LEU A 205 -4.90 12.08 8.19
C LEU A 205 -3.47 12.56 8.46
N ASP A 206 -2.51 11.62 8.51
CA ASP A 206 -1.09 11.94 8.64
C ASP A 206 -0.37 11.67 7.32
N VAL A 207 -0.04 12.71 6.57
CA VAL A 207 0.76 12.62 5.34
C VAL A 207 2.15 13.14 5.61
N ASP A 208 3.17 12.34 5.33
CA ASP A 208 4.57 12.74 5.47
C ASP A 208 5.47 11.96 4.51
N LEU A 209 6.65 12.49 4.23
CA LEU A 209 7.70 11.73 3.56
C LEU A 209 8.23 10.63 4.48
N TRP A 210 8.50 9.46 3.91
CA TRP A 210 9.25 8.41 4.57
C TRP A 210 10.74 8.67 4.42
N TRP A 211 11.45 8.77 5.54
CA TRP A 211 12.91 8.66 5.55
C TRP A 211 13.27 7.35 6.24
N ALA A 212 14.06 6.51 5.58
CA ALA A 212 14.81 5.50 6.31
C ALA A 212 15.71 6.23 7.30
N GLN A 213 15.37 6.22 8.60
CA GLN A 213 16.35 6.59 9.61
C GLN A 213 17.57 5.67 9.40
N ARG A 214 18.74 6.27 9.15
CA ARG A 214 20.01 5.57 9.34
C ARG A 214 19.93 4.94 10.72
N ARG A 215 20.03 3.61 10.81
CA ARG A 215 20.47 2.97 12.05
C ARG A 215 21.85 3.54 12.33
N SER A 216 21.92 4.47 13.28
CA SER A 216 23.16 4.86 13.96
C SER A 216 23.57 3.75 14.90
#